data_AF-A0AAW0DVS4-F1
#
_entry.id   AF-A0AAW0DVS4-F1
#
_cell.length_a   1.000
_cell.length_b   1.000
_cell.length_c   1.000
_cell.angle_alpha   90.00
_cell.angle_beta   90.00
_cell.angle_gamma   90.00
#
_symmetry.space_group_name_H-M   'P 1'
#
loop_
_entity.id
_entity.type
_entity.pdbx_description
1 polymer ?
#
loop_
_entity_poly.entity_id
_entity_poly.type
_entity_poly.pdbx_seq_one_letter_code
_entity_poly.pdbx_strand_id
1 'polypeptide(L)'
;MAPYSRVPKASSVKRSERVDLPAEHHPTVDTILKELKQVSKRLQTYLTVFDGEIKVLERLYYKGKNQHRPALFWKRVTEMRRYGKRVEQLQLVNFFEDIRLSFFRESNSSQSKVAQIFLDSLSRRKIYKRDLATAIALPRFPPKEEKMQDIFRAFTLEMQTGAFVHLILTVLGISSRLGLLVKDLHSLLVDARSMITRLTAIYQPSAAAKLPDTTDGRAVEDPANELLQPAMPVLPLPTPQVIPVVTVKPRVVVEQSKPTARESKPAKANVTKPGRSKKKRNEIDDIFGNM
;
A
#
# COMPACT_ATOMS: atom_id res chain seq x y z
N MET A 1 22.51 -24.89 -27.50
CA MET A 1 23.36 -24.50 -26.34
C MET A 1 23.95 -23.13 -26.63
N ALA A 2 23.40 -22.08 -26.03
CA ALA A 2 23.92 -20.72 -26.22
C ALA A 2 25.12 -20.48 -25.28
N PRO A 3 26.22 -19.84 -25.74
CA PRO A 3 27.38 -19.59 -24.91
C PRO A 3 27.05 -18.58 -23.80
N TYR A 4 27.43 -18.92 -22.57
CA TYR A 4 27.31 -18.06 -21.40
C TYR A 4 28.05 -16.73 -21.65
N SER A 5 27.28 -15.65 -21.82
CA SER A 5 27.81 -14.30 -21.95
C SER A 5 28.55 -13.95 -20.65
N ARG A 6 29.87 -13.70 -20.74
CA ARG A 6 30.70 -13.36 -19.59
C ARG A 6 30.16 -12.09 -18.94
N VAL A 7 29.70 -12.20 -17.70
CA VAL A 7 29.35 -11.06 -16.86
C VAL A 7 30.57 -10.13 -16.78
N PRO A 8 30.45 -8.84 -17.16
CA PRO A 8 31.58 -7.92 -17.13
C PRO A 8 32.15 -7.83 -15.71
N LYS A 9 33.48 -7.95 -15.59
CA LYS A 9 34.19 -7.74 -14.32
C LYS A 9 33.84 -6.35 -13.80
N ALA A 10 33.26 -6.29 -12.59
CA ALA A 10 32.99 -5.04 -11.90
C ALA A 10 34.30 -4.25 -11.77
N SER A 11 34.39 -3.12 -12.45
CA SER A 11 35.51 -2.20 -12.30
C SER A 11 35.56 -1.71 -10.85
N SER A 12 36.76 -1.72 -10.26
CA SER A 12 37.00 -1.18 -8.92
C SER A 12 36.69 0.31 -8.92
N VAL A 13 35.51 0.68 -8.42
CA VAL A 13 35.05 2.06 -8.21
C VAL A 13 36.06 2.76 -7.29
N LYS A 14 36.73 3.80 -7.79
CA LYS A 14 37.75 4.56 -7.05
C LYS A 14 37.04 5.58 -6.16
N ARG A 15 36.98 5.32 -4.86
CA ARG A 15 36.40 6.27 -3.88
C ARG A 15 36.98 7.68 -4.10
N SER A 16 36.15 8.60 -4.58
CA SER A 16 36.46 10.02 -4.58
C SER A 16 36.58 10.50 -3.13
N GLU A 17 37.70 11.15 -2.80
CA GLU A 17 37.89 11.73 -1.47
C GLU A 17 36.82 12.78 -1.17
N ARG A 18 36.31 12.79 0.07
CA ARG A 18 35.32 13.77 0.54
C ARG A 18 36.03 15.07 0.89
N VAL A 19 36.53 15.77 -0.12
CA VAL A 19 37.42 16.95 0.04
C VAL A 19 36.74 18.06 0.85
N ASP A 20 35.42 18.20 0.77
CA ASP A 20 34.66 19.28 1.42
C ASP A 20 34.26 18.98 2.88
N LEU A 21 34.52 17.78 3.41
CA LEU A 21 34.09 17.37 4.75
C LEU A 21 35.31 17.10 5.65
N PRO A 22 35.40 17.69 6.86
CA PRO A 22 36.45 17.37 7.83
C PRO A 22 36.59 15.86 8.07
N ALA A 23 37.83 15.38 8.13
CA ALA A 23 38.15 13.95 8.26
C ALA A 23 37.51 13.29 9.50
N GLU A 24 37.29 14.07 10.56
CA GLU A 24 36.61 13.65 11.79
C GLU A 24 35.17 13.14 11.57
N HIS A 25 34.47 13.62 10.52
CA HIS A 25 33.09 13.22 10.24
C HIS A 25 32.98 12.03 9.28
N HIS A 26 34.07 11.65 8.61
CA HIS A 26 34.08 10.55 7.64
C HIS A 26 33.57 9.22 8.23
N PRO A 27 34.04 8.73 9.41
CA PRO A 27 33.57 7.47 9.98
C PRO A 27 32.08 7.51 10.36
N THR A 28 31.59 8.65 10.84
CA THR A 28 30.18 8.85 11.20
C THR A 28 29.29 8.78 9.96
N VAL A 29 29.68 9.47 8.88
CA VAL A 29 28.94 9.42 7.61
C VAL A 29 28.95 8.00 7.03
N ASP A 30 30.08 7.30 7.06
CA ASP A 30 30.16 5.92 6.56
C ASP A 30 29.27 4.96 7.35
N THR A 31 29.19 5.15 8.67
CA THR A 31 28.28 4.40 9.55
C THR A 31 26.82 4.66 9.16
N ILE A 32 26.43 5.93 9.01
CA ILE A 32 25.07 6.30 8.59
C ILE A 32 24.71 5.72 7.22
N LEU A 33 25.63 5.76 6.24
CA LEU A 33 25.39 5.19 4.91
C LEU A 33 25.24 3.66 4.95
N LYS A 34 25.97 2.99 5.83
CA LYS A 34 25.82 1.55 6.07
C LYS A 34 24.46 1.23 6.72
N GLU A 35 24.04 2.02 7.70
CA GLU A 35 22.71 1.91 8.33
C GLU A 35 21.59 2.13 7.31
N LEU A 36 21.66 3.17 6.48
CA LEU A 36 20.69 3.44 5.40
C LEU A 36 20.61 2.29 4.40
N LYS A 37 21.74 1.67 4.04
CA LYS A 37 21.76 0.46 3.20
C LYS A 37 21.02 -0.71 3.87
N GLN A 38 21.17 -0.87 5.17
CA GLN A 38 20.47 -1.91 5.93
C GLN A 38 18.96 -1.63 5.98
N VAL A 39 18.55 -0.37 6.20
CA VAL A 39 17.15 0.05 6.15
C VAL A 39 16.55 -0.23 4.77
N SER A 40 17.22 0.16 3.68
CA SER A 40 16.78 -0.10 2.30
C SER A 40 16.51 -1.59 2.05
N LYS A 41 17.40 -2.47 2.50
CA LYS A 41 17.20 -3.93 2.41
C LYS A 41 15.99 -4.42 3.20
N ARG A 42 15.85 -3.98 4.46
CA ARG A 42 14.69 -4.37 5.29
C ARG A 42 13.39 -3.88 4.67
N LEU A 43 13.39 -2.64 4.21
CA LEU A 43 12.27 -2.01 3.53
C LEU A 43 11.84 -2.78 2.27
N GLN A 44 12.79 -3.20 1.43
CA GLN A 44 12.51 -4.05 0.28
C GLN A 44 11.80 -5.35 0.69
N THR A 45 12.26 -6.01 1.75
CA THR A 45 11.61 -7.22 2.29
C THR A 45 10.17 -6.92 2.70
N TYR A 46 9.93 -5.89 3.51
CA TYR A 46 8.58 -5.53 3.96
C TYR A 46 7.65 -5.16 2.80
N LEU A 47 8.12 -4.38 1.84
CA LEU A 47 7.34 -3.99 0.66
C LEU A 47 7.03 -5.18 -0.24
N THR A 48 7.92 -6.17 -0.34
CA THR A 48 7.66 -7.41 -1.08
C THR A 48 6.53 -8.21 -0.44
N VAL A 49 6.52 -8.33 0.89
CA VAL A 49 5.43 -9.00 1.63
C VAL A 49 4.13 -8.20 1.50
N PHE A 50 4.20 -6.87 1.62
CA PHE A 50 3.05 -5.98 1.47
C PHE A 50 2.41 -6.07 0.09
N ASP A 51 3.21 -6.08 -0.99
CA ASP A 51 2.74 -6.27 -2.36
C ASP A 51 2.04 -7.63 -2.53
N GLY A 52 2.56 -8.69 -1.89
CA GLY A 52 1.89 -9.99 -1.82
C GLY A 52 0.47 -9.91 -1.27
N GLU A 53 0.28 -9.24 -0.13
CA GLU A 53 -1.04 -9.02 0.49
C GLU A 53 -1.97 -8.20 -0.41
N ILE A 54 -1.46 -7.12 -1.02
CA ILE A 54 -2.25 -6.29 -1.93
C ILE A 54 -2.67 -7.08 -3.16
N LYS A 55 -1.82 -7.94 -3.73
CA LYS A 55 -2.18 -8.81 -4.87
C LYS A 55 -3.31 -9.78 -4.51
N VAL A 56 -3.30 -10.35 -3.31
CA VAL A 56 -4.40 -11.20 -2.84
C VAL A 56 -5.69 -10.37 -2.70
N LEU A 57 -5.60 -9.19 -2.10
CA LEU A 57 -6.73 -8.27 -1.96
C LEU A 57 -7.32 -7.85 -3.32
N GLU A 58 -6.48 -7.57 -4.31
CA GLU A 58 -6.88 -7.22 -5.67
C GLU A 58 -7.65 -8.36 -6.36
N ARG A 59 -7.19 -9.61 -6.20
CA ARG A 59 -7.90 -10.79 -6.73
C ARG A 59 -9.27 -10.97 -6.07
N LEU A 60 -9.34 -10.84 -4.75
CA LEU A 60 -10.61 -10.88 -4.01
C LEU A 60 -11.55 -9.77 -4.46
N TYR A 61 -11.03 -8.54 -4.60
CA TYR A 61 -11.81 -7.41 -5.07
C TYR A 61 -12.35 -7.65 -6.48
N TYR A 62 -11.53 -8.12 -7.41
CA TYR A 62 -11.98 -8.40 -8.77
C TYR A 62 -13.13 -9.41 -8.78
N LYS A 63 -12.99 -10.51 -8.01
CA LYS A 63 -14.01 -11.56 -7.93
C LYS A 63 -15.30 -11.10 -7.25
N GLY A 64 -15.21 -10.31 -6.17
CA GLY A 64 -16.37 -9.88 -5.37
C GLY A 64 -17.03 -8.58 -5.84
N LYS A 65 -16.44 -7.86 -6.79
CA LYS A 65 -16.87 -6.49 -7.17
C LYS A 65 -18.34 -6.42 -7.57
N ASN A 66 -18.82 -7.36 -8.37
CA ASN A 66 -20.18 -7.32 -8.90
C ASN A 66 -21.23 -7.77 -7.88
N GLN A 67 -20.85 -8.64 -6.93
CA GLN A 67 -21.76 -9.19 -5.92
C GLN A 67 -21.90 -8.27 -4.71
N HIS A 68 -20.81 -7.60 -4.30
CA HIS A 68 -20.75 -6.85 -3.05
C HIS A 68 -20.62 -5.34 -3.23
N ARG A 69 -20.72 -4.82 -4.47
CA ARG A 69 -20.63 -3.38 -4.76
C ARG A 69 -21.41 -2.48 -3.78
N PRO A 70 -22.68 -2.77 -3.43
CA PRO A 70 -23.45 -1.89 -2.55
C PRO A 70 -23.12 -2.09 -1.06
N ALA A 71 -22.44 -3.17 -0.68
CA ALA A 71 -22.21 -3.51 0.72
C ALA A 71 -21.22 -2.54 1.39
N LEU A 72 -21.46 -2.21 2.67
CA LEU A 72 -20.63 -1.27 3.43
C LEU A 72 -19.21 -1.82 3.63
N PHE A 73 -19.08 -3.10 4.00
CA PHE A 73 -17.79 -3.76 4.14
C PHE A 73 -16.95 -3.69 2.84
N TRP A 74 -17.60 -3.68 1.67
CA TRP A 74 -16.92 -3.59 0.37
C TRP A 74 -16.36 -2.20 0.07
N LYS A 75 -16.98 -1.15 0.61
CA LYS A 75 -16.40 0.21 0.58
C LYS A 75 -15.06 0.20 1.32
N ARG A 76 -14.95 -0.48 2.46
CA ARG A 76 -13.69 -0.62 3.24
C ARG A 76 -12.62 -1.38 2.47
N VAL A 77 -12.97 -2.47 1.78
CA VAL A 77 -12.05 -3.17 0.85
C VAL A 77 -11.50 -2.20 -0.20
N THR A 78 -12.36 -1.35 -0.76
CA THR A 78 -11.94 -0.33 -1.74
C THR A 78 -10.98 0.69 -1.12
N GLU A 79 -11.19 1.09 0.13
CA GLU A 79 -10.28 1.97 0.86
C GLU A 79 -8.91 1.33 1.10
N MET A 80 -8.87 0.06 1.52
CA MET A 80 -7.61 -0.70 1.70
C MET A 80 -6.80 -0.74 0.39
N ARG A 81 -7.47 -0.99 -0.75
CA ARG A 81 -6.81 -0.97 -2.07
C ARG A 81 -6.22 0.39 -2.42
N ARG A 82 -7.00 1.47 -2.22
CA ARG A 82 -6.52 2.84 -2.44
C ARG A 82 -5.33 3.17 -1.54
N TYR A 83 -5.29 2.60 -0.33
CA TYR A 83 -4.15 2.74 0.55
C TYR A 83 -2.93 1.99 -0.01
N GLY A 84 -3.06 0.73 -0.40
CA GLY A 84 -1.97 -0.06 -1.00
C GLY A 84 -1.34 0.62 -2.21
N LYS A 85 -2.15 1.12 -3.15
CA LYS A 85 -1.66 1.86 -4.33
C LYS A 85 -0.85 3.11 -3.98
N ARG A 86 -1.25 3.81 -2.92
CA ARG A 86 -0.53 5.00 -2.49
C ARG A 86 0.81 4.65 -1.86
N VAL A 87 0.91 3.55 -1.11
CA VAL A 87 2.19 3.04 -0.58
C VAL A 87 3.14 2.68 -1.72
N GLU A 88 2.64 2.03 -2.77
CA GLU A 88 3.41 1.69 -3.98
C GLU A 88 3.95 2.93 -4.71
N GLN A 89 3.14 3.99 -4.84
CA GLN A 89 3.52 5.23 -5.53
C GLN A 89 4.70 5.97 -4.89
N LEU A 90 5.00 5.70 -3.62
CA LEU A 90 6.10 6.37 -2.91
C LEU A 90 7.48 5.90 -3.36
N GLN A 91 7.57 4.71 -3.96
CA GLN A 91 8.84 4.14 -4.46
C GLN A 91 9.97 4.20 -3.42
N LEU A 92 9.66 3.90 -2.15
CA LEU A 92 10.53 4.16 -0.99
C LEU A 92 11.92 3.52 -1.14
N VAL A 93 12.02 2.33 -1.74
CA VAL A 93 13.31 1.66 -1.97
C VAL A 93 14.21 2.48 -2.89
N ASN A 94 13.67 2.91 -4.04
CA ASN A 94 14.39 3.74 -5.00
C ASN A 94 14.82 5.05 -4.36
N PHE A 95 13.93 5.65 -3.55
CA PHE A 95 14.21 6.86 -2.80
C PHE A 95 15.42 6.72 -1.86
N PHE A 96 15.50 5.65 -1.06
CA PHE A 96 16.64 5.42 -0.16
C PHE A 96 17.93 5.05 -0.91
N GLU A 97 17.82 4.28 -1.99
CA GLU A 97 18.97 3.99 -2.84
C GLU A 97 19.50 5.24 -3.54
N ASP A 98 18.63 6.14 -4.00
CA ASP A 98 19.03 7.42 -4.60
C ASP A 98 19.76 8.29 -3.58
N ILE A 99 19.26 8.38 -2.34
CA ILE A 99 19.98 9.04 -1.24
C ILE A 99 21.34 8.39 -1.07
N ARG A 100 21.43 7.06 -0.98
CA ARG A 100 22.72 6.39 -0.75
C ARG A 100 23.70 6.59 -1.91
N LEU A 101 23.26 6.43 -3.15
CA LEU A 101 24.07 6.52 -4.36
C LEU A 101 24.57 7.95 -4.62
N SER A 102 23.83 8.94 -4.16
CA SER A 102 24.24 10.34 -4.27
C SER A 102 25.57 10.65 -3.57
N PHE A 103 26.00 9.84 -2.59
CA PHE A 103 27.29 9.95 -1.92
C PHE A 103 28.47 9.28 -2.65
N PHE A 104 28.19 8.44 -3.66
CA PHE A 104 29.22 7.64 -4.35
C PHE A 104 29.35 7.98 -5.84
N ARG A 105 28.60 8.96 -6.33
CA ARG A 105 28.59 9.28 -7.76
C ARG A 105 29.88 10.01 -8.13
N GLU A 106 30.86 9.25 -8.61
CA GLU A 106 32.10 9.80 -9.18
C GLU A 106 31.75 10.77 -10.32
N SER A 107 32.26 12.00 -10.24
CA SER A 107 32.18 12.99 -11.31
C SER A 107 33.12 12.62 -12.46
N ASN A 108 32.85 11.50 -13.13
CA ASN A 108 33.70 10.98 -14.21
C ASN A 108 33.48 11.68 -15.56
N SER A 109 32.85 12.85 -15.58
CA SER A 109 32.85 13.71 -16.75
C SER A 109 33.69 14.94 -16.46
N SER A 110 34.48 15.35 -17.44
CA SER A 110 35.28 16.59 -17.51
C SER A 110 34.44 17.87 -17.38
N GLN A 111 33.19 17.77 -16.96
CA GLN A 111 32.34 18.86 -16.46
C GLN A 111 32.39 18.89 -14.93
N SER A 112 33.59 19.13 -14.39
CA SER A 112 33.93 19.26 -12.97
C SER A 112 33.30 20.50 -12.31
N LYS A 113 31.96 20.55 -12.31
CA LYS A 113 31.12 21.37 -11.43
C LYS A 113 29.93 20.56 -10.85
N VAL A 114 29.85 19.25 -11.17
CA VAL A 114 28.68 18.40 -10.88
C VAL A 114 28.77 17.63 -9.56
N ALA A 115 29.96 17.40 -8.98
CA ALA A 115 30.04 16.84 -7.63
C ALA A 115 29.57 17.85 -6.56
N GLN A 116 29.81 19.15 -6.79
CA GLN A 116 29.24 20.24 -6.00
C GLN A 116 27.70 20.35 -6.12
N ILE A 117 27.07 19.69 -7.08
CA ILE A 117 25.59 19.66 -7.24
C ILE A 117 24.92 18.85 -6.11
N PHE A 118 25.65 18.07 -5.33
CA PHE A 118 25.09 17.44 -4.12
C PHE A 118 24.78 18.48 -3.02
N LEU A 119 25.66 19.47 -2.84
CA LEU A 119 25.41 20.61 -1.95
C LEU A 119 24.63 21.75 -2.65
N ASP A 120 24.74 21.92 -3.96
CA ASP A 120 24.22 23.11 -4.66
C ASP A 120 22.93 22.87 -5.49
N SER A 121 22.50 21.62 -5.72
CA SER A 121 21.13 21.39 -6.20
C SER A 121 20.11 21.52 -5.08
N LEU A 122 19.97 22.73 -4.56
CA LEU A 122 18.82 23.16 -3.77
C LEU A 122 17.48 22.80 -4.47
N SER A 123 17.48 22.69 -5.81
CA SER A 123 16.35 22.20 -6.60
C SER A 123 16.03 20.71 -6.38
N ARG A 124 17.03 19.82 -6.29
CA ARG A 124 16.78 18.41 -5.88
C ARG A 124 16.57 18.32 -4.38
N ARG A 125 17.16 19.21 -3.60
CA ARG A 125 16.94 19.30 -2.14
C ARG A 125 15.47 19.62 -1.81
N LYS A 126 14.78 20.43 -2.63
CA LYS A 126 13.32 20.60 -2.53
C LYS A 126 12.56 19.34 -2.88
N ILE A 127 12.98 18.59 -3.90
CA ILE A 127 12.35 17.31 -4.28
C ILE A 127 12.58 16.27 -3.19
N TYR A 128 13.82 16.05 -2.72
CA TYR A 128 14.10 15.13 -1.62
C TYR A 128 13.52 15.59 -0.29
N LYS A 129 13.52 16.88 0.06
CA LYS A 129 12.82 17.35 1.26
C LYS A 129 11.32 17.20 1.10
N ARG A 130 10.74 17.43 -0.08
CA ARG A 130 9.31 17.21 -0.33
C ARG A 130 8.99 15.74 -0.28
N ASP A 131 9.77 14.87 -0.91
CA ASP A 131 9.51 13.44 -1.02
C ASP A 131 9.85 12.73 0.28
N LEU A 132 10.89 13.17 1.00
CA LEU A 132 11.18 12.76 2.37
C LEU A 132 10.15 13.31 3.33
N ALA A 133 9.76 14.58 3.25
CA ALA A 133 8.66 15.11 4.05
C ALA A 133 7.32 14.50 3.64
N THR A 134 7.14 13.99 2.42
CA THR A 134 5.96 13.24 2.00
C THR A 134 6.03 11.82 2.57
N ALA A 135 7.20 11.20 2.54
CA ALA A 135 7.48 9.88 3.10
C ALA A 135 7.53 9.86 4.64
N ILE A 136 7.84 10.99 5.27
CA ILE A 136 7.81 11.24 6.72
C ILE A 136 6.51 11.91 7.12
N ALA A 137 5.75 12.47 6.18
CA ALA A 137 4.33 12.74 6.31
C ALA A 137 3.51 11.51 5.89
N LEU A 138 4.12 10.32 5.69
CA LEU A 138 3.36 9.07 5.77
C LEU A 138 2.59 8.87 7.08
N PRO A 139 3.07 9.33 8.25
CA PRO A 139 2.26 9.46 9.46
C PRO A 139 1.09 10.45 9.29
N ARG A 140 1.17 11.44 8.39
CA ARG A 140 0.00 12.25 7.94
C ARG A 140 -0.76 11.58 6.78
N PHE A 141 -0.37 10.37 6.40
CA PHE A 141 -0.95 9.58 5.33
C PHE A 141 -1.73 8.41 5.93
N PRO A 142 -2.99 8.69 6.25
CA PRO A 142 -3.46 9.47 7.41
C PRO A 142 -2.96 8.90 8.76
N PRO A 143 -3.17 9.60 9.90
CA PRO A 143 -2.89 9.08 11.24
C PRO A 143 -3.84 7.91 11.53
N LYS A 144 -3.49 6.70 11.05
CA LYS A 144 -4.48 5.66 10.81
C LYS A 144 -3.90 4.24 10.88
N GLU A 145 -2.96 3.99 11.79
CA GLU A 145 -2.97 2.70 12.49
C GLU A 145 -4.43 2.42 12.94
N GLU A 146 -5.11 3.48 13.41
CA GLU A 146 -6.55 3.55 13.62
C GLU A 146 -7.38 3.13 12.41
N LYS A 147 -7.13 3.52 11.14
CA LYS A 147 -8.03 3.08 10.04
C LYS A 147 -7.95 1.61 9.76
N MET A 148 -6.76 1.02 9.77
CA MET A 148 -6.66 -0.40 9.52
C MET A 148 -7.27 -1.17 10.70
N GLN A 149 -7.12 -0.65 11.92
CA GLN A 149 -7.84 -1.13 13.11
C GLN A 149 -9.35 -0.88 13.06
N ASP A 150 -9.83 0.22 12.49
CA ASP A 150 -11.24 0.60 12.35
C ASP A 150 -11.89 -0.30 11.31
N ILE A 151 -11.19 -0.54 10.20
CA ILE A 151 -11.57 -1.49 9.16
C ILE A 151 -11.65 -2.90 9.76
N PHE A 152 -10.65 -3.29 10.57
CA PHE A 152 -10.67 -4.55 11.30
C PHE A 152 -11.89 -4.65 12.25
N ARG A 153 -12.13 -3.63 13.09
CA ARG A 153 -13.28 -3.57 14.00
C ARG A 153 -14.61 -3.61 13.23
N ALA A 154 -14.70 -2.90 12.11
CA ALA A 154 -15.87 -2.90 11.26
C ALA A 154 -16.14 -4.30 10.67
N PHE A 155 -15.11 -5.01 10.20
CA PHE A 155 -15.27 -6.38 9.73
C PHE A 155 -15.70 -7.34 10.85
N THR A 156 -15.17 -7.18 12.06
CA THR A 156 -15.61 -7.97 13.22
C THR A 156 -17.08 -7.76 13.55
N LEU A 157 -17.60 -6.53 13.42
CA LEU A 157 -19.03 -6.25 13.57
C LEU A 157 -19.86 -6.86 12.44
N GLU A 158 -19.42 -6.72 11.18
CA GLU A 158 -20.10 -7.29 10.01
C GLU A 158 -20.17 -8.82 10.06
N MET A 159 -19.17 -9.49 10.64
CA MET A 159 -19.20 -10.94 10.87
C MET A 159 -20.36 -11.39 11.76
N GLN A 160 -20.83 -10.56 12.69
CA GLN A 160 -21.93 -10.90 13.59
C GLN A 160 -23.26 -11.10 12.83
N THR A 161 -23.36 -10.55 11.62
CA THR A 161 -24.54 -10.75 10.75
C THR A 161 -24.65 -12.17 10.19
N GLY A 162 -23.57 -12.97 10.26
CA GLY A 162 -23.52 -14.32 9.69
C GLY A 162 -23.47 -14.35 8.15
N ALA A 163 -23.59 -13.22 7.47
CA ALA A 163 -23.52 -13.14 6.01
C ALA A 163 -22.06 -13.14 5.54
N PHE A 164 -21.74 -13.94 4.52
CA PHE A 164 -20.43 -13.95 3.85
C PHE A 164 -19.21 -14.13 4.80
N VAL A 165 -19.39 -14.81 5.94
CA VAL A 165 -18.39 -14.94 7.01
C VAL A 165 -17.02 -15.37 6.48
N HIS A 166 -16.96 -16.35 5.57
CA HIS A 166 -15.70 -16.80 4.97
C HIS A 166 -14.95 -15.69 4.22
N LEU A 167 -15.67 -14.86 3.46
CA LEU A 167 -15.08 -13.74 2.75
C LEU A 167 -14.61 -12.66 3.73
N ILE A 168 -15.45 -12.31 4.71
CA ILE A 168 -15.11 -11.30 5.71
C ILE A 168 -13.89 -11.74 6.53
N LEU A 169 -13.83 -13.00 6.99
CA LEU A 169 -12.67 -13.56 7.68
C LEU A 169 -11.40 -13.49 6.85
N THR A 170 -11.49 -13.76 5.55
CA THR A 170 -10.34 -13.67 4.64
C THR A 170 -9.83 -12.23 4.54
N VAL A 171 -10.75 -11.28 4.34
CA VAL A 171 -10.40 -9.85 4.25
C VAL A 171 -9.89 -9.32 5.59
N LEU A 172 -10.45 -9.79 6.72
CA LEU A 172 -9.99 -9.46 8.07
C LEU A 172 -8.55 -9.90 8.29
N GLY A 173 -8.20 -11.13 7.88
CA GLY A 173 -6.83 -11.65 7.93
C GLY A 173 -5.84 -10.80 7.12
N ILE A 174 -6.21 -10.42 5.90
CA ILE A 174 -5.40 -9.51 5.06
C ILE A 174 -5.26 -8.14 5.72
N SER A 175 -6.35 -7.58 6.25
CA SER A 175 -6.34 -6.28 6.95
C SER A 175 -5.42 -6.29 8.17
N SER A 176 -5.45 -7.37 8.96
CA SER A 176 -4.57 -7.54 10.12
C SER A 176 -3.10 -7.57 9.71
N ARG A 177 -2.74 -8.40 8.72
CA ARG A 177 -1.37 -8.50 8.20
C ARG A 177 -0.88 -7.18 7.60
N LEU A 178 -1.69 -6.51 6.79
CA LEU A 178 -1.37 -5.19 6.24
C LEU A 178 -1.15 -4.17 7.36
N GLY A 179 -1.96 -4.20 8.42
CA GLY A 179 -1.78 -3.32 9.59
C GLY A 179 -0.43 -3.50 10.27
N LEU A 180 0.00 -4.74 10.51
CA LEU A 180 1.32 -5.04 11.08
C LEU A 180 2.47 -4.58 10.16
N LEU A 181 2.37 -4.84 8.85
CA LEU A 181 3.37 -4.42 7.88
C LEU A 181 3.50 -2.89 7.83
N VAL A 182 2.38 -2.17 7.88
CA VAL A 182 2.38 -0.69 7.91
C VAL A 182 3.07 -0.17 9.17
N LYS A 183 2.82 -0.80 10.33
CA LYS A 183 3.47 -0.44 11.58
C LYS A 183 4.99 -0.64 11.51
N ASP A 184 5.44 -1.77 10.99
CA ASP A 184 6.87 -2.05 10.82
C ASP A 184 7.53 -1.10 9.82
N LEU A 185 6.85 -0.83 8.69
CA LEU A 185 7.29 0.16 7.70
C LEU A 185 7.41 1.56 8.34
N HIS A 186 6.44 1.96 9.15
CA HIS A 186 6.49 3.23 9.86
C HIS A 186 7.70 3.33 10.78
N SER A 187 7.95 2.30 11.60
CA SER A 187 9.14 2.27 12.48
C SER A 187 10.43 2.43 11.68
N LEU A 188 10.57 1.73 10.56
CA LEU A 188 11.74 1.85 9.68
C LEU A 188 11.90 3.26 9.09
N LEU A 189 10.79 3.91 8.72
CA LEU A 189 10.83 5.27 8.18
C LEU A 189 11.22 6.31 9.23
N VAL A 190 10.81 6.12 10.50
CA VAL A 190 11.26 6.94 11.63
C VAL A 190 12.76 6.79 11.85
N ASP A 191 13.28 5.56 11.83
CA ASP A 191 14.71 5.30 11.95
C ASP A 191 15.49 5.97 10.81
N ALA A 192 15.06 5.77 9.56
CA ALA A 192 15.64 6.40 8.38
C ALA A 192 15.62 7.93 8.45
N ARG A 193 14.53 8.52 8.93
CA ARG A 193 14.43 9.98 9.17
C ARG A 193 15.54 10.43 10.11
N SER A 194 15.73 9.76 11.24
CA SER A 194 16.76 10.13 12.21
C SER A 194 18.17 10.11 11.59
N MET A 195 18.45 9.09 10.76
CA MET A 195 19.71 8.97 10.03
C MET A 195 19.93 10.12 9.04
N ILE A 196 18.90 10.47 8.27
CA ILE A 196 18.96 11.57 7.31
C ILE A 196 19.09 12.91 8.01
N THR A 197 18.42 13.11 9.15
CA THR A 197 18.57 14.32 9.98
C THR A 197 20.00 14.45 10.51
N ARG A 198 20.57 13.36 11.06
CA ARG A 198 21.99 13.33 11.51
C ARG A 198 22.94 13.66 10.36
N LEU A 199 22.71 13.07 9.19
CA LEU A 199 23.48 13.33 7.99
C LEU A 199 23.36 14.80 7.57
N THR A 200 22.15 15.35 7.56
CA THR A 200 21.89 16.76 7.24
C THR A 200 22.58 17.69 8.23
N ALA A 201 22.59 17.36 9.52
CA ALA A 201 23.25 18.17 10.55
C ALA A 201 24.78 18.24 10.34
N ILE A 202 25.41 17.15 9.90
CA ILE A 202 26.84 17.12 9.57
C ILE A 202 27.16 18.06 8.39
N TYR A 203 26.34 18.04 7.34
CA TYR A 203 26.59 18.86 6.15
C TYR A 203 26.07 20.31 6.26
N GLN A 204 25.10 20.58 7.15
CA GLN A 204 24.45 21.89 7.31
C GLN A 204 24.20 22.21 8.79
N PRO A 205 25.27 22.47 9.57
CA PRO A 205 25.12 22.78 10.99
C PRO A 205 24.25 24.03 11.23
N SER A 206 24.35 25.04 10.36
CA SER A 206 23.53 26.27 10.44
C SER A 206 22.02 26.02 10.24
N ALA A 207 21.64 25.05 9.40
CA ALA A 207 20.23 24.72 9.16
C ALA A 207 19.66 23.82 10.27
N ALA A 208 20.51 22.99 10.90
CA ALA A 208 20.11 22.13 12.01
C ALA A 208 19.61 22.93 13.21
N ALA A 209 20.21 24.09 13.50
CA ALA A 209 19.80 24.97 14.59
C ALA A 209 18.38 25.54 14.44
N LYS A 210 17.80 25.50 13.23
CA LYS A 210 16.46 26.04 12.92
C LYS A 210 15.40 24.96 12.78
N LEU A 211 15.75 23.67 12.83
CA LEU A 211 14.77 22.61 12.69
C LEU A 211 14.04 22.45 14.03
N PRO A 212 12.73 22.76 14.12
CA PRO A 212 11.98 22.51 15.34
C PRO A 212 12.04 21.01 15.64
N ASP A 213 12.37 20.67 16.88
CA ASP A 213 12.37 19.29 17.37
C ASP A 213 10.94 18.76 17.30
N THR A 214 10.55 18.26 16.13
CA THR A 214 9.20 17.81 15.84
C THR A 214 9.10 16.33 16.22
N THR A 215 9.51 16.04 17.44
CA THR A 215 9.30 14.75 18.13
C THR A 215 7.95 14.73 18.84
N ASP A 216 7.35 15.88 19.11
CA ASP A 216 5.96 15.96 19.55
C ASP A 216 5.01 15.74 18.37
N GLY A 217 4.40 14.55 18.34
CA GLY A 217 3.37 14.14 17.38
C GLY A 217 2.06 14.94 17.46
N ARG A 218 2.11 16.23 17.77
CA ARG A 218 0.94 17.11 17.75
C ARG A 218 0.57 17.40 16.30
N ALA A 219 -0.59 16.89 15.89
CA ALA A 219 -1.16 17.07 14.57
C ALA A 219 -1.16 18.56 14.19
N VAL A 220 -0.43 18.91 13.14
CA VAL A 220 -0.62 20.19 12.45
C VAL A 220 -1.98 20.08 11.79
N GLU A 221 -2.96 20.83 12.31
CA GLU A 221 -4.31 20.90 11.75
C GLU A 221 -4.22 21.42 10.31
N ASP A 222 -4.68 20.60 9.37
CA ASP A 222 -4.66 20.88 7.95
C ASP A 222 -5.95 21.64 7.60
N PRO A 223 -5.90 22.92 7.19
CA PRO A 223 -7.10 23.70 6.87
C PRO A 223 -7.83 23.20 5.60
N ALA A 224 -7.31 22.18 4.92
CA ALA A 224 -7.90 21.62 3.70
C ALA A 224 -8.94 20.50 3.94
N ASN A 225 -9.24 20.10 5.18
CA ASN A 225 -10.13 18.97 5.46
C ASN A 225 -11.59 19.35 5.79
N GLU A 226 -12.00 20.60 5.53
CA GLU A 226 -13.34 21.12 5.85
C GLU A 226 -14.48 20.59 4.94
N LEU A 227 -14.21 19.66 4.03
CA LEU A 227 -15.22 19.10 3.10
C LEU A 227 -15.58 17.62 3.36
N LEU A 228 -15.13 17.03 4.47
CA LEU A 228 -15.66 15.73 4.91
C LEU A 228 -16.69 15.94 6.01
N GLN A 229 -17.95 15.85 5.56
CA GLN A 229 -19.23 15.72 6.26
C GLN A 229 -19.19 15.62 7.80
N PRO A 230 -20.13 16.30 8.50
CA PRO A 230 -20.26 16.19 9.94
C PRO A 230 -20.41 14.73 10.36
N ALA A 231 -19.62 14.32 11.35
CA ALA A 231 -19.80 13.05 12.03
C ALA A 231 -21.27 12.95 12.44
N MET A 232 -21.98 11.98 11.86
CA MET A 232 -23.31 11.61 12.33
C MET A 232 -23.21 11.37 13.84
N PRO A 233 -24.13 11.91 14.66
CA PRO A 233 -24.18 11.60 16.07
C PRO A 233 -24.24 10.07 16.20
N VAL A 234 -23.28 9.52 16.93
CA VAL A 234 -23.27 8.11 17.33
C VAL A 234 -24.53 7.93 18.17
N LEU A 235 -25.60 7.45 17.53
CA LEU A 235 -26.80 7.07 18.26
C LEU A 235 -26.39 6.00 19.27
N PRO A 236 -26.85 6.10 20.53
CA PRO A 236 -26.57 5.08 21.54
C PRO A 236 -26.96 3.73 20.96
N LEU A 237 -26.03 2.78 21.05
CA LEU A 237 -26.24 1.41 20.61
C LEU A 237 -27.56 0.92 21.22
N PRO A 238 -28.56 0.50 20.42
CA PRO A 238 -29.80 0.00 20.97
C PRO A 238 -29.45 -1.15 21.92
N THR A 239 -29.84 -1.00 23.18
CA THR A 239 -29.76 -2.07 24.17
C THR A 239 -30.38 -3.31 23.52
N PRO A 240 -29.69 -4.46 23.52
CA PRO A 240 -30.22 -5.68 22.93
C PRO A 240 -31.53 -6.00 23.64
N GLN A 241 -32.65 -5.71 22.98
CA GLN A 241 -33.94 -6.16 23.45
C GLN A 241 -33.89 -7.67 23.37
N VAL A 242 -34.02 -8.32 24.53
CA VAL A 242 -34.21 -9.75 24.64
C VAL A 242 -35.52 -10.05 23.91
N ILE A 243 -35.43 -10.42 22.64
CA ILE A 243 -36.58 -10.93 21.90
C ILE A 243 -36.95 -12.24 22.60
N PRO A 244 -38.12 -12.34 23.24
CA PRO A 244 -38.54 -13.60 23.83
C PRO A 244 -38.53 -14.64 22.71
N VAL A 245 -37.80 -15.73 22.95
CA VAL A 245 -37.78 -16.88 22.05
C VAL A 245 -39.21 -17.38 21.94
N VAL A 246 -39.90 -16.96 20.89
CA VAL A 246 -41.20 -17.51 20.52
C VAL A 246 -40.92 -18.93 20.09
N THR A 247 -41.20 -19.88 20.98
CA THR A 247 -41.23 -21.30 20.68
C THR A 247 -42.32 -21.52 19.64
N VAL A 248 -41.97 -21.40 18.36
CA VAL A 248 -42.86 -21.73 17.24
C VAL A 248 -43.06 -23.24 17.30
N LYS A 249 -44.25 -23.67 17.72
CA LYS A 249 -44.67 -25.06 17.57
C LYS A 249 -44.50 -25.45 16.10
N PRO A 250 -43.83 -26.56 15.78
CA PRO A 250 -43.65 -27.01 14.41
C PRO A 250 -45.01 -27.17 13.76
N ARG A 251 -45.30 -26.32 12.77
CA ARG A 251 -46.50 -26.43 11.94
C ARG A 251 -46.30 -27.65 11.05
N VAL A 252 -47.05 -28.70 11.35
CA VAL A 252 -47.19 -29.88 10.49
C VAL A 252 -47.67 -29.39 9.12
N VAL A 253 -46.76 -29.40 8.14
CA VAL A 253 -47.08 -29.16 6.74
C VAL A 253 -47.75 -30.42 6.24
N VAL A 254 -49.08 -30.38 6.13
CA VAL A 254 -49.84 -31.39 5.40
C VAL A 254 -49.53 -31.18 3.91
N GLU A 255 -48.76 -32.11 3.36
CA GLU A 255 -48.41 -32.20 1.96
C GLU A 255 -49.66 -32.59 1.15
N GLN A 256 -50.40 -31.58 0.66
CA GLN A 256 -51.43 -31.79 -0.36
C GLN A 256 -50.77 -31.75 -1.74
N SER A 257 -50.36 -32.93 -2.21
CA SER A 257 -50.03 -33.18 -3.61
C SER A 257 -51.28 -32.99 -4.49
N LYS A 258 -51.32 -31.91 -5.27
CA LYS A 258 -52.29 -31.73 -6.37
C LYS A 258 -51.54 -31.75 -7.70
N PRO A 259 -51.81 -32.71 -8.61
CA PRO A 259 -51.21 -32.74 -9.93
C PRO A 259 -52.00 -31.79 -10.85
N THR A 260 -51.37 -30.71 -11.31
CA THR A 260 -51.92 -29.91 -12.41
C THR A 260 -51.33 -30.34 -13.74
N ALA A 261 -52.25 -30.72 -14.62
CA ALA A 261 -52.02 -31.21 -15.95
C ALA A 261 -51.43 -30.14 -16.87
N ARG A 262 -50.38 -30.54 -17.57
CA ARG A 262 -50.15 -30.42 -19.02
C ARG A 262 -51.15 -29.51 -19.77
N GLU A 263 -50.66 -28.36 -20.24
CA GLU A 263 -51.21 -27.71 -21.43
C GLU A 263 -50.09 -27.39 -22.41
N SER A 264 -50.06 -28.19 -23.48
CA SER A 264 -49.21 -28.06 -24.66
C SER A 264 -50.02 -27.41 -25.77
N LYS A 265 -49.50 -26.35 -26.41
CA LYS A 265 -49.92 -25.90 -27.75
C LYS A 265 -48.96 -24.80 -28.30
N PRO A 266 -48.95 -24.51 -29.62
CA PRO A 266 -47.89 -25.02 -30.48
C PRO A 266 -47.12 -23.92 -31.26
N ALA A 267 -46.11 -24.43 -31.96
CA ALA A 267 -45.25 -23.81 -32.96
C ALA A 267 -45.84 -22.68 -33.82
N LYS A 268 -45.02 -21.65 -34.02
CA LYS A 268 -44.90 -20.94 -35.30
C LYS A 268 -43.43 -20.77 -35.69
N ALA A 269 -43.06 -21.46 -36.77
CA ALA A 269 -42.00 -21.12 -37.73
C ALA A 269 -42.26 -19.71 -38.30
N ASN A 270 -41.37 -18.91 -38.89
CA ASN A 270 -40.05 -18.99 -39.54
C ASN A 270 -39.40 -17.60 -39.25
N VAL A 271 -38.09 -17.37 -39.29
CA VAL A 271 -37.36 -17.02 -40.52
C VAL A 271 -35.85 -17.11 -40.24
N THR A 272 -35.21 -17.88 -41.10
CA THR A 272 -33.78 -18.02 -41.39
C THR A 272 -33.03 -16.71 -41.63
N LYS A 273 -31.86 -16.55 -41.00
CA LYS A 273 -30.67 -15.97 -41.64
C LYS A 273 -29.40 -16.76 -41.22
N PRO A 274 -28.53 -17.14 -42.17
CA PRO A 274 -27.31 -17.88 -41.88
C PRO A 274 -26.11 -16.95 -41.68
N GLY A 275 -25.13 -17.44 -40.89
CA GLY A 275 -23.73 -17.11 -41.12
C GLY A 275 -23.06 -16.17 -40.11
N ARG A 276 -22.40 -16.76 -39.09
CA ARG A 276 -20.93 -16.84 -39.07
C ARG A 276 -20.46 -17.69 -37.90
N SER A 277 -19.49 -18.53 -38.23
CA SER A 277 -18.88 -19.59 -37.44
C SER A 277 -18.19 -19.12 -36.17
N LYS A 278 -18.32 -19.95 -35.14
CA LYS A 278 -17.56 -19.97 -33.90
C LYS A 278 -16.04 -19.91 -34.16
N LYS A 279 -15.35 -19.02 -33.45
CA LYS A 279 -14.04 -19.34 -32.87
C LYS A 279 -14.07 -18.85 -31.43
N LYS A 280 -14.30 -19.77 -30.48
CA LYS A 280 -14.12 -19.50 -29.06
C LYS A 280 -12.62 -19.29 -28.85
N ARG A 281 -12.22 -18.02 -28.73
CA ARG A 281 -10.88 -17.64 -28.30
C ARG A 281 -10.92 -17.58 -26.77
N ASN A 282 -10.23 -18.50 -26.11
CA ASN A 282 -10.04 -18.43 -24.67
C ASN A 282 -9.03 -17.32 -24.40
N GLU A 283 -9.45 -16.25 -23.73
CA GLU A 283 -8.61 -15.07 -23.45
C GLU A 283 -7.54 -15.31 -22.37
N ILE A 284 -7.44 -16.52 -21.82
CA ILE A 284 -6.45 -16.85 -20.78
C ILE A 284 -5.05 -17.08 -21.38
N ASP A 285 -4.95 -17.45 -22.66
CA ASP A 285 -3.66 -17.75 -23.29
C ASP A 285 -2.87 -16.51 -23.76
N ASP A 286 -3.49 -15.31 -23.81
CA ASP A 286 -2.81 -14.05 -24.18
C ASP A 286 -2.14 -13.34 -22.98
N ILE A 287 -2.26 -13.86 -21.75
CA ILE A 287 -1.65 -13.23 -20.54
C ILE A 287 -0.24 -13.76 -20.24
N PHE A 288 0.15 -14.92 -20.75
CA PHE A 288 1.44 -15.55 -20.42
C PHE A 288 2.43 -15.65 -21.57
N GLY A 289 2.06 -15.23 -22.77
CA GLY A 289 2.94 -15.23 -23.95
C GLY A 289 3.57 -13.87 -24.21
N ASN A 290 4.53 -13.45 -23.37
CA ASN A 290 5.66 -12.56 -23.70
C ASN A 290 6.44 -12.23 -22.42
N MET A 291 7.23 -13.22 -21.96
CA MET A 291 8.50 -12.98 -21.29
C MET A 291 9.61 -13.50 -22.20
#